data_AF-A0A0H2W1U3-F1
#
_entry.id   AF-A0A0H2W1U3-F1
#
_cell.length_a   1.000
_cell.length_b   1.000
_cell.length_c   1.000
_cell.angle_alpha   90.00
_cell.angle_beta   90.00
_cell.angle_gamma   90.00
#
_symmetry.space_group_name_H-M   'P 1'
#
loop_
_entity.id
_entity.type
_entity.pdbx_description
1 polymer ?
#
loop_
_entity_poly.entity_id
_entity_poly.type
_entity_poly.pdbx_seq_one_letter_code
_entity_poly.pdbx_strand_id
1 'polypeptide(L)'
;MDKGPLRALSLVLAFALAFCVFWDPTRFAAATSSLEVWQEVFIVWAVCTGVIHGVGFRPKQVWLRAFFAPLPAIVILATGLFYFFA
;
A
#
# COMPACT_ATOMS: atom_id res chain seq x y z
N MET A 1 -11.16 15.67 -14.44
CA MET A 1 -9.95 15.25 -13.70
C MET A 1 -9.81 13.74 -13.84
N ASP A 2 -8.96 13.31 -14.77
CA ASP A 2 -8.73 11.89 -15.01
C ASP A 2 -8.19 11.26 -13.74
N LYS A 3 -8.86 10.22 -13.24
CA LYS A 3 -8.39 9.47 -12.06
C LYS A 3 -7.21 8.54 -12.41
N GLY A 4 -6.72 8.60 -13.66
CA GLY A 4 -5.61 7.80 -14.18
C GLY A 4 -4.29 7.98 -13.42
N PRO A 5 -3.83 9.21 -13.12
CA PRO A 5 -2.57 9.42 -12.41
C PRO A 5 -2.58 8.84 -10.99
N LEU A 6 -3.69 8.99 -10.26
CA LEU A 6 -3.85 8.42 -8.91
C LEU A 6 -3.84 6.89 -8.91
N ARG A 7 -4.36 6.26 -9.98
CA ARG A 7 -4.32 4.81 -10.14
C ARG A 7 -2.91 4.31 -10.44
N ALA A 8 -2.22 4.97 -11.38
CA ALA A 8 -0.83 4.64 -11.69
C ALA A 8 0.06 4.80 -10.45
N LEU A 9 -0.10 5.91 -9.71
CA LEU A 9 0.64 6.15 -8.48
C LEU A 9 0.40 5.07 -7.43
N SER A 10 -0.86 4.70 -7.17
CA SER A 10 -1.16 3.66 -6.17
C SER A 10 -0.59 2.30 -6.56
N LEU A 11 -0.58 1.99 -7.87
CA LEU A 11 -0.02 0.74 -8.38
C LEU A 11 1.50 0.71 -8.21
N VAL A 12 2.18 1.79 -8.61
CA VAL A 12 3.64 1.91 -8.49
C VAL A 12 4.07 1.82 -7.03
N LEU A 13 3.39 2.54 -6.14
CA LEU A 13 3.67 2.49 -4.70
C LEU A 13 3.46 1.09 -4.11
N ALA A 14 2.37 0.41 -4.50
CA ALA A 14 2.10 -0.94 -4.00
C ALA A 14 3.15 -1.95 -4.46
N PHE A 15 3.57 -1.89 -5.72
CA PHE A 15 4.62 -2.76 -6.24
C PHE A 15 6.00 -2.43 -5.68
N ALA A 16 6.32 -1.15 -5.50
CA ALA A 16 7.58 -0.75 -4.88
C ALA A 16 7.68 -1.28 -3.45
N LEU A 17 6.64 -1.10 -2.64
CA LEU A 17 6.63 -1.59 -1.26
C LEU A 17 6.66 -3.12 -1.19
N ALA A 18 5.85 -3.80 -2.01
CA ALA A 18 5.87 -5.27 -2.09
C ALA A 18 7.27 -5.78 -2.48
N PHE A 19 7.92 -5.14 -3.45
CA PHE A 19 9.29 -5.46 -3.82
C PHE A 19 10.27 -5.26 -2.66
N CYS A 20 10.20 -4.15 -1.92
CA CYS A 20 11.02 -3.91 -0.74
C CYS A 20 10.87 -5.04 0.31
N VAL A 21 9.63 -5.45 0.59
CA VAL A 21 9.32 -6.53 1.54
C VAL A 21 9.91 -7.87 1.09
N PHE A 22 9.80 -8.21 -0.20
CA PHE A 22 10.31 -9.48 -0.72
C PHE A 22 11.82 -9.50 -0.92
N TRP A 23 12.43 -8.35 -1.23
CA TRP A 23 13.86 -8.25 -1.51
C TRP A 23 14.72 -8.35 -0.25
N ASP A 24 14.32 -7.67 0.83
CA ASP A 24 15.05 -7.68 2.11
C ASP A 24 14.07 -7.67 3.29
N PRO A 25 13.46 -8.82 3.60
CA PRO A 25 12.45 -8.92 4.65
C PRO A 25 13.03 -8.63 6.04
N THR A 26 14.31 -8.93 6.26
CA THR A 26 14.99 -8.67 7.54
C THR A 26 15.19 -7.19 7.79
N ARG A 27 15.59 -6.43 6.77
CA ARG A 27 15.70 -4.97 6.87
C ARG A 27 14.34 -4.32 6.99
N PHE A 28 13.35 -4.80 6.23
CA PHE A 28 11.99 -4.27 6.33
C PHE A 28 11.40 -4.50 7.72
N ALA A 29 11.54 -5.72 8.27
CA ALA A 29 11.12 -6.03 9.62
C ALA A 29 11.91 -5.25 10.68
N ALA A 30 13.20 -4.98 10.47
CA ALA A 30 14.01 -4.16 11.40
C ALA A 30 13.61 -2.67 11.37
N ALA A 31 13.42 -2.09 10.19
CA ALA A 31 12.95 -0.72 10.01
C ALA A 31 11.53 -0.52 10.55
N THR A 32 10.72 -1.59 10.51
CA THR A 32 9.33 -1.63 10.99
C THR A 32 9.23 -2.24 12.39
N SER A 33 10.36 -2.61 13.03
CA SER A 33 10.35 -3.36 14.32
C SER A 33 9.84 -2.56 15.52
N SER A 34 9.87 -1.22 15.41
CA SER A 34 9.27 -0.32 16.39
C SER A 34 7.77 -0.14 16.19
N LEU A 35 7.22 -0.63 15.06
CA LEU A 35 5.80 -0.64 14.80
C LEU A 35 5.16 -1.88 15.43
N GLU A 36 4.01 -1.68 16.06
CA GLU A 36 3.16 -2.73 16.59
C GLU A 36 2.72 -3.68 15.49
N VAL A 37 2.49 -4.95 15.84
CA VAL A 37 2.04 -6.03 14.92
C VAL A 37 0.81 -5.62 14.08
N TRP A 38 -0.05 -4.74 14.61
CA TRP A 38 -1.21 -4.22 13.88
C TRP A 38 -0.84 -3.39 12.65
N GLN A 39 0.29 -2.68 12.67
CA GLN A 39 0.74 -1.82 11.57
C GLN A 39 1.22 -2.65 10.38
N GLU A 40 1.80 -3.82 10.61
CA GLU A 40 2.14 -4.80 9.56
C GLU A 40 0.88 -5.28 8.80
N VAL A 41 -0.23 -5.51 9.50
CA VAL A 41 -1.51 -5.86 8.88
C VAL A 41 -2.02 -4.73 7.97
N PHE A 42 -1.86 -3.48 8.41
CA PHE A 42 -2.22 -2.30 7.61
C PHE A 42 -1.34 -2.14 6.37
N ILE A 43 -0.06 -2.52 6.43
CA ILE A 43 0.85 -2.52 5.28
C ILE A 43 0.35 -3.50 4.22
N VAL A 44 0.01 -4.73 4.59
CA VAL A 44 -0.54 -5.73 3.66
C VAL A 44 -1.84 -5.24 3.05
N TRP A 45 -2.74 -4.71 3.88
CA TRP A 45 -3.99 -4.11 3.40
C TRP A 45 -3.75 -2.96 2.42
N ALA A 46 -2.75 -2.10 2.67
CA ALA A 46 -2.42 -0.97 1.82
C ALA A 46 -1.87 -1.43 0.46
N VAL A 47 -1.02 -2.46 0.42
CA VAL A 47 -0.55 -3.10 -0.82
C VAL A 47 -1.72 -3.65 -1.63
N CYS A 48 -2.59 -4.44 -1.02
CA CYS A 48 -3.77 -4.99 -1.69
C CYS A 48 -4.69 -3.87 -2.24
N THR A 49 -4.95 -2.85 -1.42
CA THR A 49 -5.77 -1.69 -1.81
C THR A 49 -5.14 -0.91 -2.98
N GLY A 50 -3.83 -0.69 -2.95
CA GLY A 50 -3.09 -0.01 -3.99
C GLY A 50 -3.12 -0.74 -5.33
N VAL A 51 -3.03 -2.08 -5.31
CA VAL A 51 -3.19 -2.93 -6.51
C VAL A 51 -4.62 -2.88 -7.04
N ILE A 52 -5.63 -3.12 -6.18
CA ILE A 52 -7.05 -3.10 -6.56
C ILE A 52 -7.44 -1.77 -7.21
N HIS A 53 -7.02 -0.66 -6.60
CA HIS A 53 -7.27 0.66 -7.16
C HIS A 53 -6.47 0.91 -8.44
N GLY A 54 -5.20 0.50 -8.45
CA GLY A 54 -4.24 0.77 -9.52
C GLY A 54 -4.59 0.10 -10.85
N VAL A 55 -5.06 -1.15 -10.82
CA VAL A 55 -5.57 -1.85 -12.01
C VAL A 55 -6.93 -1.33 -12.48
N GLY A 56 -7.54 -0.41 -11.72
CA GLY A 56 -8.82 0.19 -12.05
C GLY A 56 -10.04 -0.66 -11.71
N PHE A 57 -9.85 -1.75 -10.95
CA PHE A 57 -10.94 -2.63 -10.48
C PHE A 57 -11.94 -1.82 -9.66
N ARG A 58 -13.23 -2.05 -9.91
CA ARG A 58 -14.32 -1.38 -9.19
C ARG A 58 -15.20 -2.43 -8.50
N PRO A 59 -15.08 -2.60 -7.16
CA PRO A 59 -15.94 -3.51 -6.41
C PRO A 59 -17.41 -3.14 -6.62
N LYS A 60 -18.26 -4.14 -6.88
CA LYS A 60 -19.72 -3.95 -7.05
C LYS A 60 -20.39 -3.50 -5.75
N GLN A 61 -19.87 -3.93 -4.60
CA GLN A 61 -20.43 -3.66 -3.29
C GLN A 61 -19.83 -2.38 -2.68
N VAL A 62 -20.69 -1.47 -2.22
CA VAL A 62 -20.28 -0.14 -1.72
C VAL A 62 -19.38 -0.24 -0.48
N TRP A 63 -19.65 -1.18 0.41
CA TRP A 63 -18.82 -1.43 1.60
C TRP A 63 -17.39 -1.83 1.25
N LEU A 64 -17.20 -2.70 0.26
CA LEU A 64 -15.86 -3.06 -0.22
C LEU A 64 -15.16 -1.86 -0.88
N ARG A 65 -15.91 -1.00 -1.56
CA ARG A 65 -15.35 0.23 -2.15
C ARG A 65 -14.91 1.24 -1.09
N ALA A 66 -15.59 1.31 0.04
CA ALA A 66 -15.18 2.11 1.19
C ALA A 66 -13.97 1.49 1.90
N PHE A 67 -13.96 0.16 2.05
CA PHE A 67 -12.84 -0.56 2.65
C PHE A 67 -11.57 -0.50 1.80
N PHE A 68 -11.66 -0.54 0.48
CA PHE A 68 -10.53 -0.40 -0.44
C PHE A 68 -10.36 1.04 -0.93
N ALA A 69 -10.55 2.03 -0.05
CA ALA A 69 -10.35 3.43 -0.38
C ALA A 69 -8.85 3.72 -0.63
N PRO A 70 -8.49 4.33 -1.78
CA PRO A 70 -7.09 4.48 -2.17
C PRO A 70 -6.32 5.53 -1.37
N LEU A 71 -7.00 6.54 -0.82
CA LEU A 71 -6.36 7.65 -0.09
C LEU A 71 -5.56 7.17 1.13
N PRO A 72 -6.17 6.46 2.11
CA PRO A 72 -5.43 5.94 3.26
C PRO A 72 -4.33 4.95 2.84
N ALA A 73 -4.60 4.10 1.83
CA ALA A 73 -3.60 3.17 1.33
C ALA A 73 -2.36 3.88 0.76
N ILE A 74 -2.53 4.93 -0.05
CA ILE A 74 -1.39 5.69 -0.61
C ILE A 74 -0.52 6.29 0.50
N VAL A 75 -1.13 6.82 1.57
CA VAL A 75 -0.39 7.37 2.71
C VAL A 75 0.45 6.27 3.38
N ILE A 76 -0.15 5.13 3.68
CA ILE A 76 0.55 4.00 4.31
C ILE A 76 1.68 3.47 3.42
N LEU A 77 1.42 3.32 2.11
CA LEU A 77 2.43 2.88 1.15
C LEU A 77 3.61 3.86 1.08
N ALA A 78 3.34 5.17 0.99
CA ALA A 78 4.38 6.19 0.93
C ALA A 78 5.19 6.24 2.22
N THR A 79 4.54 6.15 3.38
CA THR A 79 5.21 6.11 4.68
C THR A 79 6.05 4.84 4.84
N GLY A 80 5.52 3.67 4.47
CA GLY A 80 6.28 2.42 4.52
C GLY A 80 7.52 2.43 3.61
N LEU A 81 7.39 3.02 2.41
CA LEU A 81 8.52 3.20 1.51
C LEU A 81 9.56 4.16 2.12
N PHE A 82 9.10 5.26 2.71
CA PHE A 82 9.96 6.24 3.37
C PHE A 82 10.76 5.61 4.50
N TYR A 83 10.13 4.85 5.40
CA TYR A 83 10.82 4.16 6.49
C TYR A 83 11.85 3.13 6.03
N PHE A 84 11.64 2.49 4.88
CA PHE A 84 12.60 1.53 4.35
C PHE A 84 13.88 2.20 3.81
N PHE A 85 13.74 3.40 3.23
CA PHE A 85 14.83 4.14 2.58
C PHE A 85 15.50 5.20 3.46
N ALA A 86 14.83 5.69 4.50
CA ALA A 86 15.39 6.59 5.52
C ALA A 86 16.36 5.85 6.44
#